data_AF-A0A2N1F9K6-F1
#
_entry.id   AF-A0A2N1F9K6-F1
#
_cell.length_a   1.000
_cell.length_b   1.000
_cell.length_c   1.000
_cell.angle_alpha   90.00
_cell.angle_beta   90.00
_cell.angle_gamma   90.00
#
_symmetry.space_group_name_H-M   'P 1'
#
loop_
_entity.id
_entity.type
_entity.pdbx_description
1 polymer ?
#
loop_
_entity_poly.entity_id
_entity_poly.type
_entity_poly.pdbx_seq_one_letter_code
_entity_poly.pdbx_strand_id
1 'polypeptide(L)'
;MNFNLKEKPDSIIFCKKEFEINKEQVLQDLNFEISNDMLSFWNTYEHILFDSGISIYGFELAKERNLQYEISNYLPSFVLIGDDGSGQGIFINKADGELKVYYLDLGAIGSIDLYKTGKNFFNWLEDDLKLVDFLVIDDKDDLLFEEADLFVVPKINFIDKKKFVFFARKKLELQDSILNISRGINEKENFKIKTNFIPYKYIENIKELQVKYQCLKLVSKKGEVQISLE
;
A
#
# COMPACT_ATOMS: atom_id res chain seq x y z
N MET A 1 11.39 -11.25 -19.53
CA MET A 1 11.67 -9.80 -19.38
C MET A 1 13.13 -9.65 -18.92
N ASN A 2 13.98 -8.85 -19.58
CA ASN A 2 15.39 -8.68 -19.17
C ASN A 2 15.48 -7.57 -18.11
N PHE A 3 15.07 -7.89 -16.88
CA PHE A 3 15.15 -6.99 -15.74
C PHE A 3 16.59 -6.98 -15.17
N ASN A 4 17.32 -5.87 -15.34
CA ASN A 4 18.71 -5.74 -14.89
C ASN A 4 18.83 -4.64 -13.82
N LEU A 5 18.94 -5.06 -12.56
CA LEU A 5 19.07 -4.16 -11.41
C LEU A 5 20.45 -3.48 -11.31
N LYS A 6 21.47 -3.95 -12.06
CA LYS A 6 22.86 -3.47 -11.93
C LYS A 6 23.08 -1.99 -12.26
N GLU A 7 22.10 -1.32 -12.86
CA GLU A 7 22.21 0.09 -13.27
C GLU A 7 21.56 1.07 -12.28
N LYS A 8 21.01 0.60 -11.16
CA LYS A 8 20.45 1.48 -10.13
C LYS A 8 21.55 2.01 -9.19
N PRO A 9 21.68 3.35 -9.03
CA PRO A 9 22.80 3.98 -8.30
C PRO A 9 22.67 3.94 -6.78
N ASP A 10 21.51 3.60 -6.24
CA ASP A 10 21.26 3.48 -4.80
C ASP A 10 21.51 2.02 -4.39
N SER A 11 22.49 1.82 -3.51
CA SER A 11 23.34 0.65 -3.34
C SER A 11 22.58 -0.69 -3.33
N ILE A 12 23.03 -1.60 -4.19
CA ILE A 12 22.54 -2.98 -4.22
C ILE A 12 23.70 -3.93 -3.96
N ILE A 13 23.67 -4.59 -2.79
CA ILE A 13 24.53 -5.73 -2.53
C ILE A 13 23.80 -6.97 -3.07
N PHE A 14 24.36 -7.55 -4.13
CA PHE A 14 23.90 -8.82 -4.69
C PHE A 14 24.76 -9.95 -4.16
N CYS A 15 24.15 -10.93 -3.50
CA CYS A 15 24.77 -12.23 -3.36
C CYS A 15 24.44 -13.07 -4.61
N LYS A 16 25.47 -13.58 -5.27
CA LYS A 16 25.32 -14.40 -6.47
C LYS A 16 24.99 -15.81 -6.02
N LYS A 17 23.87 -16.31 -6.52
CA LYS A 17 23.39 -17.65 -6.22
C LYS A 17 24.35 -18.73 -6.77
N GLU A 18 24.57 -19.78 -5.97
CA GLU A 18 25.41 -20.92 -6.33
C GLU A 18 24.65 -22.03 -7.09
N PHE A 19 23.32 -22.06 -7.01
CA PHE A 19 22.48 -23.13 -7.56
C PHE A 19 21.23 -22.60 -8.27
N GLU A 20 20.84 -23.26 -9.36
CA GLU A 20 19.56 -22.98 -10.03
C GLU A 20 18.40 -23.73 -9.36
N ILE A 21 17.29 -23.03 -9.17
CA ILE A 21 16.01 -23.61 -8.76
C ILE A 21 15.12 -23.80 -9.99
N ASN A 22 14.18 -24.72 -9.89
CA ASN A 22 13.17 -24.98 -10.90
C ASN A 22 11.76 -24.73 -10.35
N LYS A 23 10.76 -24.73 -11.24
CA LYS A 23 9.36 -24.47 -10.87
C LYS A 23 8.78 -25.50 -9.91
N GLU A 24 9.19 -26.76 -10.05
CA GLU A 24 8.69 -27.86 -9.22
C GLU A 24 9.12 -27.67 -7.76
N GLN A 25 10.38 -27.29 -7.54
CA GLN A 25 10.89 -26.96 -6.21
C GLN A 25 10.12 -25.79 -5.59
N VAL A 26 9.87 -24.74 -6.36
CA VAL A 26 9.11 -23.57 -5.88
C VAL A 26 7.67 -23.93 -5.53
N LEU A 27 7.03 -24.76 -6.35
CA LEU A 27 5.67 -25.24 -6.09
C LEU A 27 5.64 -26.09 -4.81
N GLN A 28 6.60 -26.98 -4.62
CA GLN A 28 6.68 -27.84 -3.44
C GLN A 28 6.90 -27.04 -2.15
N ASP A 29 7.83 -26.07 -2.16
CA ASP A 29 8.24 -25.37 -0.95
C ASP A 29 7.31 -24.21 -0.56
N LEU A 30 6.71 -23.53 -1.54
CA LEU A 30 5.92 -22.31 -1.30
C LEU A 30 4.45 -22.42 -1.74
N ASN A 31 4.06 -23.56 -2.31
CA ASN A 31 2.77 -23.73 -2.98
C ASN A 31 2.49 -22.57 -3.93
N PHE A 32 3.49 -22.28 -4.79
CA PHE A 32 3.49 -21.14 -5.69
C PHE A 32 3.79 -21.57 -7.13
N GLU A 33 2.80 -21.45 -8.01
CA GLU A 33 2.98 -21.60 -9.45
C GLU A 33 3.71 -20.38 -10.02
N ILE A 34 5.02 -20.41 -9.95
CA ILE A 34 5.88 -19.27 -10.30
C ILE A 34 5.95 -19.01 -11.80
N SER A 35 5.92 -17.73 -12.17
CA SER A 35 6.15 -17.27 -13.54
C SER A 35 7.62 -17.46 -13.96
N ASN A 36 7.89 -17.47 -15.28
CA ASN A 36 9.27 -17.54 -15.78
C ASN A 36 10.10 -16.33 -15.34
N ASP A 37 9.49 -15.14 -15.28
CA ASP A 37 10.19 -13.92 -14.88
C ASP A 37 10.57 -13.97 -13.39
N MET A 38 9.67 -14.43 -12.50
CA MET A 38 10.04 -14.59 -11.08
C MET A 38 11.02 -15.73 -10.85
N LEU A 39 10.93 -16.82 -11.61
CA LEU A 39 11.92 -17.89 -11.54
C LEU A 39 13.30 -17.37 -11.97
N SER A 40 13.35 -16.60 -13.06
CA SER A 40 14.59 -15.95 -13.52
C SER A 40 15.14 -14.99 -12.45
N PHE A 41 14.27 -14.21 -11.81
CA PHE A 41 14.65 -13.33 -10.71
C PHE A 41 15.31 -14.11 -9.56
N TRP A 42 14.65 -15.15 -9.04
CA TRP A 42 15.20 -15.98 -7.96
C TRP A 42 16.38 -16.86 -8.36
N ASN A 43 16.62 -17.07 -9.65
CA ASN A 43 17.86 -17.68 -10.16
C ASN A 43 19.00 -16.67 -10.36
N THR A 44 18.68 -15.38 -10.41
CA THR A 44 19.67 -14.31 -10.58
C THR A 44 20.11 -13.75 -9.24
N TYR A 45 19.18 -13.59 -8.29
CA TYR A 45 19.40 -12.87 -7.05
C TYR A 45 19.16 -13.77 -5.83
N GLU A 46 20.16 -13.90 -4.96
CA GLU A 46 20.05 -14.61 -3.67
C GLU A 46 19.49 -13.71 -2.56
N HIS A 47 19.81 -12.42 -2.63
CA HIS A 47 19.29 -11.38 -1.75
C HIS A 47 19.57 -10.03 -2.39
N ILE A 48 18.68 -9.06 -2.14
CA ILE A 48 18.83 -7.69 -2.57
C ILE A 48 18.53 -6.81 -1.36
N LEU A 49 19.51 -6.03 -0.94
CA LEU A 49 19.32 -4.98 0.06
C LEU A 49 19.42 -3.62 -0.64
N PHE A 50 18.43 -2.78 -0.42
CA PHE A 50 18.40 -1.39 -0.89
C PHE A 50 18.80 -0.43 0.23
N ASP A 51 19.31 0.75 -0.14
CA ASP A 51 19.66 1.82 0.81
C ASP A 51 18.47 2.31 1.66
N SER A 52 17.24 2.11 1.18
CA SER A 52 16.02 2.41 1.95
C SER A 52 15.78 1.45 3.12
N GLY A 53 16.60 0.41 3.28
CA GLY A 53 16.40 -0.66 4.26
C GLY A 53 15.54 -1.82 3.74
N ILE A 54 14.91 -1.65 2.57
CA ILE A 54 14.15 -2.73 1.92
C ILE A 54 15.08 -3.90 1.59
N SER A 55 14.65 -5.06 2.02
CA SER A 55 15.29 -6.35 1.83
C SER A 55 14.37 -7.23 0.98
N ILE A 56 14.81 -7.64 -0.21
CA ILE A 56 14.10 -8.59 -1.06
C ILE A 56 14.84 -9.92 -1.07
N TYR A 57 14.10 -10.97 -0.71
CA TYR A 57 14.63 -12.30 -0.51
C TYR A 57 14.83 -13.01 -1.84
N GLY A 58 15.97 -13.70 -1.96
CA GLY A 58 16.06 -14.85 -2.85
C GLY A 58 15.29 -16.04 -2.27
N PHE A 59 15.21 -17.10 -3.06
CA PHE A 59 14.31 -18.21 -2.80
C PHE A 59 14.53 -18.92 -1.46
N GLU A 60 15.78 -19.21 -1.07
CA GLU A 60 16.05 -19.94 0.18
C GLU A 60 15.60 -19.16 1.41
N LEU A 61 15.90 -17.86 1.46
CA LEU A 61 15.46 -16.99 2.53
C LEU A 61 13.93 -16.79 2.50
N ALA A 62 13.34 -16.65 1.32
CA ALA A 62 11.89 -16.59 1.19
C ALA A 62 11.23 -17.86 1.75
N LYS A 63 11.75 -19.04 1.40
CA LYS A 63 11.28 -20.33 1.95
C LYS A 63 11.37 -20.37 3.48
N GLU A 64 12.53 -20.04 4.04
CA GLU A 64 12.75 -20.03 5.49
C GLU A 64 11.75 -19.10 6.19
N ARG A 65 11.61 -17.86 5.69
CA ARG A 65 10.73 -16.86 6.30
C ARG A 65 9.24 -17.21 6.15
N ASN A 66 8.82 -17.74 5.00
CA ASN A 66 7.43 -18.17 4.83
C ASN A 66 7.07 -19.32 5.78
N LEU A 67 8.03 -20.22 6.06
CA LEU A 67 7.86 -21.27 7.06
C LEU A 67 7.81 -20.71 8.48
N GLN A 68 8.74 -19.82 8.84
CA GLN A 68 8.82 -19.21 10.17
C GLN A 68 7.54 -18.46 10.55
N TYR A 69 6.95 -17.71 9.61
CA TYR A 69 5.72 -16.94 9.82
C TYR A 69 4.45 -17.72 9.46
N GLU A 70 4.57 -19.01 9.13
CA GLU A 70 3.46 -19.88 8.78
C GLU A 70 2.53 -19.27 7.72
N ILE A 71 3.10 -18.62 6.69
CA ILE A 71 2.36 -17.85 5.68
C ILE A 71 1.33 -18.73 4.97
N SER A 72 1.65 -19.99 4.72
CA SER A 72 0.70 -20.94 4.11
C SER A 72 -0.56 -21.17 4.97
N ASN A 73 -0.48 -21.01 6.29
CA ASN A 73 -1.61 -21.19 7.20
C ASN A 73 -2.44 -19.91 7.29
N TYR A 74 -1.78 -18.77 7.48
CA TYR A 74 -2.47 -17.50 7.74
C TYR A 74 -2.84 -16.74 6.46
N LEU A 75 -2.01 -16.81 5.43
CA LEU A 75 -2.13 -16.06 4.18
C LEU A 75 -1.90 -16.96 2.95
N PRO A 76 -2.71 -18.01 2.74
CA PRO A 76 -2.45 -19.07 1.76
C PRO A 76 -2.32 -18.60 0.31
N SER A 77 -2.91 -17.45 -0.03
CA SER A 77 -2.85 -16.84 -1.36
C SER A 77 -1.59 -15.98 -1.60
N PHE A 78 -0.74 -15.81 -0.59
CA PHE A 78 0.40 -14.90 -0.62
C PHE A 78 1.72 -15.61 -0.38
N VAL A 79 2.81 -14.96 -0.79
CA VAL A 79 4.19 -15.36 -0.47
C VAL A 79 4.90 -14.13 0.08
N LEU A 80 5.55 -14.27 1.22
CA LEU A 80 6.47 -13.27 1.76
C LEU A 80 7.76 -13.28 0.93
N ILE A 81 8.12 -12.15 0.35
CA ILE A 81 9.27 -12.01 -0.57
C ILE A 81 10.29 -10.97 -0.11
N GLY A 82 10.05 -10.31 1.02
CA GLY A 82 10.95 -9.30 1.55
C GLY A 82 10.41 -8.65 2.81
N ASP A 83 11.18 -7.71 3.34
CA ASP A 83 10.81 -6.87 4.49
C ASP A 83 11.48 -5.50 4.41
N ASP A 84 11.14 -4.60 5.32
CA ASP A 84 11.70 -3.25 5.45
C ASP A 84 12.80 -3.11 6.51
N GLY A 85 13.17 -4.20 7.20
CA GLY A 85 14.07 -4.19 8.35
C GLY A 85 13.43 -3.77 9.67
N SER A 86 12.23 -3.18 9.67
CA SER A 86 11.47 -2.74 10.85
C SER A 86 10.33 -3.68 11.24
N GLY A 87 10.07 -4.73 10.47
CA GLY A 87 9.06 -5.74 10.77
C GLY A 87 7.86 -5.71 9.83
N GLN A 88 7.84 -4.84 8.82
CA GLN A 88 6.85 -4.89 7.76
C GLN A 88 7.29 -5.86 6.66
N GLY A 89 6.48 -6.90 6.43
CA GLY A 89 6.67 -7.87 5.36
C GLY A 89 6.14 -7.37 4.03
N ILE A 90 6.81 -7.77 2.96
CA ILE A 90 6.47 -7.50 1.56
C ILE A 90 5.98 -8.80 0.93
N PHE A 91 4.77 -8.79 0.41
CA PHE A 91 4.10 -9.98 -0.09
C PHE A 91 3.74 -9.84 -1.57
N ILE A 92 3.65 -10.97 -2.26
CA ILE A 92 3.03 -11.07 -3.59
C ILE A 92 1.84 -12.00 -3.54
N ASN A 93 0.79 -11.68 -4.31
CA ASN A 93 -0.35 -12.56 -4.48
C ASN A 93 -0.05 -13.62 -5.55
N LYS A 94 -0.18 -14.90 -5.19
CA LYS A 94 0.05 -16.05 -6.07
C LYS A 94 -1.08 -16.27 -7.08
N ALA A 95 -2.30 -15.89 -6.70
CA ALA A 95 -3.53 -16.28 -7.40
C ALA A 95 -3.90 -15.35 -8.56
N ASP A 96 -3.37 -14.12 -8.61
CA ASP A 96 -3.76 -13.15 -9.63
C ASP A 96 -2.89 -13.18 -10.90
N GLY A 97 -1.77 -13.91 -10.88
CA GLY A 97 -0.80 -13.99 -11.99
C GLY A 97 -0.09 -12.66 -12.30
N GLU A 98 -0.49 -11.57 -11.67
CA GLU A 98 0.03 -10.22 -11.85
C GLU A 98 1.07 -9.87 -10.78
N LEU A 99 1.34 -10.76 -9.81
CA LEU A 99 2.37 -10.57 -8.79
C LEU A 99 2.27 -9.22 -8.11
N LYS A 100 1.04 -8.79 -7.79
CA LYS A 100 0.82 -7.51 -7.14
C LYS A 100 1.48 -7.49 -5.78
N VAL A 101 2.12 -6.37 -5.43
CA VAL A 101 2.81 -6.19 -4.15
C VAL A 101 1.84 -5.76 -3.06
N TYR A 102 2.01 -6.36 -1.88
CA TYR A 102 1.26 -6.10 -0.67
C TYR A 102 2.20 -5.92 0.52
N TYR A 103 1.71 -5.28 1.58
CA TYR A 103 2.44 -5.09 2.82
C TYR A 103 1.60 -5.53 4.02
N LEU A 104 2.28 -6.03 5.04
CA LEU A 104 1.66 -6.36 6.32
C LEU A 104 2.73 -6.39 7.41
N ASP A 105 2.42 -5.88 8.59
CA ASP A 105 3.27 -6.08 9.77
C ASP A 105 3.38 -7.58 10.10
N LEU A 106 4.60 -8.10 10.17
CA LEU A 106 4.87 -9.52 10.41
C LEU A 106 4.34 -9.98 11.77
N GLY A 107 4.21 -9.10 12.76
CA GLY A 107 3.59 -9.35 14.05
C GLY A 107 2.05 -9.38 14.02
N ALA A 108 1.43 -8.88 12.95
CA ALA A 108 -0.02 -8.83 12.79
C ALA A 108 -0.59 -9.90 11.83
N ILE A 109 0.26 -10.83 11.38
CA ILE A 109 -0.14 -11.94 10.50
C ILE A 109 -1.30 -12.73 11.12
N GLY A 110 -2.34 -12.97 10.31
CA GLY A 110 -3.55 -13.67 10.73
C GLY A 110 -4.55 -12.83 11.54
N SER A 111 -4.20 -11.59 11.88
CA SER A 111 -5.06 -10.69 12.67
C SER A 111 -5.66 -9.56 11.86
N ILE A 112 -4.95 -9.08 10.83
CA ILE A 112 -5.39 -7.97 9.97
C ILE A 112 -5.15 -8.29 8.49
N ASP A 113 -5.90 -7.60 7.62
CA ASP A 113 -5.80 -7.76 6.16
C ASP A 113 -4.54 -7.09 5.58
N LEU A 114 -4.01 -7.62 4.48
CA LEU A 114 -2.85 -7.03 3.79
C LEU A 114 -3.20 -5.70 3.11
N TYR A 115 -2.26 -4.76 3.19
CA TYR A 115 -2.32 -3.51 2.42
C TYR A 115 -1.86 -3.75 0.96
N LYS A 116 -2.58 -3.18 -0.03
CA LYS A 116 -2.33 -3.39 -1.47
C LYS A 116 -1.73 -2.16 -2.13
N THR A 117 -0.56 -2.31 -2.76
CA THR A 117 0.07 -1.22 -3.55
C THR A 117 -0.61 -1.00 -4.91
N GLY A 118 -1.19 -2.06 -5.48
CA GLY A 118 -1.74 -2.06 -6.84
C GLY A 118 -0.69 -2.19 -7.95
N LYS A 119 0.61 -2.26 -7.63
CA LYS A 119 1.69 -2.40 -8.61
C LYS A 119 2.15 -3.86 -8.72
N ASN A 120 2.45 -4.30 -9.93
CA ASN A 120 3.18 -5.55 -10.18
C ASN A 120 4.59 -5.45 -9.58
N PHE A 121 5.10 -6.56 -9.05
CA PHE A 121 6.42 -6.65 -8.41
C PHE A 121 7.57 -6.06 -9.23
N PHE A 122 7.67 -6.36 -10.52
CA PHE A 122 8.77 -5.84 -11.35
C PHE A 122 8.64 -4.33 -11.57
N ASN A 123 7.44 -3.84 -11.84
CA ASN A 123 7.19 -2.39 -11.93
C ASN A 123 7.46 -1.69 -10.60
N TRP A 124 7.12 -2.32 -9.47
CA TRP A 124 7.40 -1.79 -8.14
C TRP A 124 8.91 -1.68 -7.88
N LEU A 125 9.68 -2.71 -8.24
CA LEU A 125 11.14 -2.68 -8.17
C LEU A 125 11.75 -1.60 -9.09
N GLU A 126 11.13 -1.28 -10.23
CA GLU A 126 11.58 -0.26 -11.18
C GLU A 126 11.26 1.17 -10.71
N ASP A 127 10.03 1.42 -10.28
CA ASP A 127 9.50 2.77 -10.13
C ASP A 127 9.50 3.30 -8.68
N ASP A 128 9.46 2.42 -7.67
CA ASP A 128 8.98 2.82 -6.34
C ASP A 128 9.61 2.00 -5.20
N LEU A 129 10.94 2.03 -5.10
CA LEU A 129 11.69 1.49 -3.96
C LEU A 129 11.50 2.30 -2.66
N LYS A 130 10.47 3.14 -2.61
CA LYS A 130 10.00 3.79 -1.40
C LYS A 130 8.96 2.85 -0.81
N LEU A 131 9.29 2.27 0.34
CA LEU A 131 8.21 1.94 1.27
C LEU A 131 7.50 3.26 1.50
N VAL A 132 6.24 3.29 1.15
CA VAL A 132 5.45 4.44 1.48
C VAL A 132 5.43 4.51 3.01
N ASP A 133 5.74 5.68 3.59
CA ASP A 133 6.00 5.97 5.02
C ASP A 133 4.85 5.58 5.99
N PHE A 134 4.32 4.35 5.92
CA PHE A 134 2.92 4.08 6.30
C PHE A 134 2.69 3.52 7.68
N LEU A 135 3.68 3.15 8.49
CA LEU A 135 3.40 2.58 9.81
C LEU A 135 4.25 3.19 10.93
N VAL A 136 4.03 4.48 11.20
CA VAL A 136 3.79 4.86 12.60
C VAL A 136 2.28 4.71 12.80
N ILE A 137 1.81 3.49 13.07
CA ILE A 137 0.44 3.30 13.56
C ILE A 137 0.46 3.73 15.02
N ASP A 138 0.21 5.02 15.28
CA ASP A 138 -0.44 5.38 16.54
C ASP A 138 -1.86 4.80 16.44
N ASP A 139 -2.41 4.23 17.52
CA ASP A 139 -3.68 3.46 17.57
C ASP A 139 -4.93 4.16 16.97
N LYS A 140 -4.77 5.39 16.45
CA LYS A 140 -5.78 6.21 15.77
C LYS A 140 -5.81 6.03 14.24
N ASP A 141 -4.77 5.49 13.61
CA ASP A 141 -4.69 5.36 12.14
C ASP A 141 -5.34 4.08 11.59
N ASP A 142 -5.72 3.13 12.45
CA ASP A 142 -6.61 2.00 12.13
C ASP A 142 -7.94 2.47 11.51
N LEU A 143 -8.38 3.68 11.84
CA LEU A 143 -9.62 4.26 11.33
C LEU A 143 -9.56 4.61 9.83
N LEU A 144 -8.37 4.67 9.22
CA LEU A 144 -8.19 4.93 7.79
C LEU A 144 -8.46 3.71 6.91
N PHE A 145 -8.47 2.51 7.50
CA PHE A 145 -8.72 1.25 6.81
C PHE A 145 -10.16 0.76 6.97
N GLU A 146 -10.96 1.44 7.79
CA GLU A 146 -12.40 1.17 7.94
C GLU A 146 -13.26 2.00 7.00
N GLU A 147 -14.51 1.59 6.82
CA GLU A 147 -15.52 2.41 6.15
C GLU A 147 -15.75 3.70 6.94
N ALA A 148 -15.58 4.83 6.26
CA ALA A 148 -15.79 6.14 6.82
C ALA A 148 -16.61 7.05 5.89
N ASP A 149 -17.10 8.14 6.48
CA ASP A 149 -17.76 9.23 5.81
C ASP A 149 -16.86 10.48 5.86
N LEU A 150 -16.78 11.20 4.75
CA LEU A 150 -16.03 12.45 4.64
C LEU A 150 -16.99 13.63 4.55
N PHE A 151 -16.74 14.62 5.39
CA PHE A 151 -17.54 15.82 5.53
C PHE A 151 -16.72 17.07 5.20
N VAL A 152 -17.42 18.08 4.69
CA VAL A 152 -16.94 19.46 4.65
C VAL A 152 -17.51 20.21 5.84
N VAL A 153 -16.63 20.70 6.70
CA VAL A 153 -16.97 21.52 7.86
C VAL A 153 -17.19 22.96 7.41
N PRO A 154 -18.28 23.63 7.82
CA PRO A 154 -18.54 25.02 7.49
C PRO A 154 -17.40 25.95 7.90
N LYS A 155 -17.06 26.90 7.03
CA LYS A 155 -16.07 27.95 7.32
C LYS A 155 -16.64 29.33 7.04
N ILE A 156 -16.39 30.26 7.97
CA ILE A 156 -16.82 31.67 7.87
C ILE A 156 -16.20 32.35 6.64
N ASN A 157 -14.94 32.03 6.30
CA ASN A 157 -14.20 32.60 5.17
C ASN A 157 -13.62 31.51 4.26
N PHE A 158 -14.49 30.77 3.56
CA PHE A 158 -14.04 29.71 2.63
C PHE A 158 -13.40 30.32 1.37
N ILE A 159 -12.07 30.49 1.40
CA ILE A 159 -11.29 30.97 0.26
C ILE A 159 -11.30 29.94 -0.88
N ASP A 160 -11.46 30.41 -2.12
CA ASP A 160 -11.38 29.58 -3.32
C ASP A 160 -12.40 28.42 -3.38
N LYS A 161 -13.58 28.58 -2.76
CA LYS A 161 -14.65 27.56 -2.73
C LYS A 161 -14.92 26.87 -4.07
N LYS A 162 -14.98 27.62 -5.18
CA LYS A 162 -15.20 27.04 -6.52
C LYS A 162 -14.08 26.08 -6.93
N LYS A 163 -12.82 26.43 -6.61
CA LYS A 163 -11.66 25.57 -6.85
C LYS A 163 -11.70 24.35 -5.93
N PHE A 164 -12.06 24.53 -4.65
CA PHE A 164 -12.25 23.41 -3.74
C PHE A 164 -13.26 22.40 -4.30
N VAL A 165 -14.46 22.84 -4.67
CA VAL A 165 -15.50 21.95 -5.21
C VAL A 165 -15.01 21.20 -6.45
N PHE A 166 -14.31 21.89 -7.36
CA PHE A 166 -13.73 21.28 -8.55
C PHE A 166 -12.67 20.22 -8.21
N PHE A 167 -11.71 20.56 -7.34
CA PHE A 167 -10.63 19.64 -6.96
C PHE A 167 -11.14 18.48 -6.12
N ALA A 168 -12.02 18.72 -5.14
CA ALA A 168 -12.62 17.68 -4.32
C ALA A 168 -13.40 16.68 -5.20
N ARG A 169 -14.25 17.17 -6.11
CA ARG A 169 -14.99 16.28 -7.02
C ARG A 169 -14.07 15.42 -7.88
N LYS A 170 -13.01 16.01 -8.44
CA LYS A 170 -12.06 15.30 -9.31
C LYS A 170 -11.20 14.31 -8.53
N LYS A 171 -10.58 14.74 -7.43
CA LYS A 171 -9.58 13.96 -6.67
C LYS A 171 -10.20 12.89 -5.77
N LEU A 172 -11.44 13.10 -5.34
CA LEU A 172 -12.16 12.16 -4.48
C LEU A 172 -13.21 11.34 -5.25
N GLU A 173 -13.27 11.49 -6.57
CA GLU A 173 -14.21 10.78 -7.46
C GLU A 173 -15.67 10.89 -6.98
N LEU A 174 -16.09 12.12 -6.67
CA LEU A 174 -17.43 12.36 -6.12
C LEU A 174 -18.50 12.23 -7.20
N GLN A 175 -19.57 11.52 -6.87
CA GLN A 175 -20.72 11.31 -7.76
C GLN A 175 -21.64 12.54 -7.79
N ASP A 176 -21.64 13.35 -6.74
CA ASP A 176 -22.46 14.55 -6.65
C ASP A 176 -22.08 15.63 -7.69
N SER A 177 -23.10 16.35 -8.14
CA SER A 177 -22.91 17.49 -9.03
C SER A 177 -22.16 18.62 -8.32
N ILE A 178 -21.43 19.44 -9.09
CA ILE A 178 -20.75 20.65 -8.56
C ILE A 178 -21.75 21.57 -7.85
N LEU A 179 -22.97 21.68 -8.38
CA LEU A 179 -24.03 22.50 -7.81
C LEU A 179 -24.50 21.96 -6.45
N ASN A 180 -24.70 20.65 -6.33
CA ASN A 180 -25.11 20.02 -5.07
C ASN A 180 -24.03 20.18 -4.00
N ILE A 181 -22.77 19.92 -4.34
CA ILE A 181 -21.64 20.08 -3.41
C ILE A 181 -21.52 21.54 -2.98
N SER A 182 -21.61 22.48 -3.94
CA SER A 182 -21.53 23.91 -3.64
C SER A 182 -22.68 24.37 -2.73
N ARG A 183 -23.89 23.85 -2.93
CA ARG A 183 -25.05 24.17 -2.08
C ARG A 183 -24.83 23.64 -0.67
N GLY A 184 -24.45 22.38 -0.53
CA GLY A 184 -24.19 21.74 0.76
C GLY A 184 -23.15 22.49 1.60
N ILE A 185 -22.06 22.95 0.99
CA ILE A 185 -21.03 23.73 1.68
C ILE A 185 -21.55 25.09 2.21
N ASN A 186 -22.64 25.64 1.66
CA ASN A 186 -23.23 26.89 2.15
C ASN A 186 -24.11 26.68 3.40
N GLU A 187 -24.41 25.44 3.76
CA GLU A 187 -25.23 25.13 4.92
C GLU A 187 -24.43 25.36 6.21
N LYS A 188 -25.14 25.60 7.32
CA LYS A 188 -24.52 25.84 8.63
C LYS A 188 -24.04 24.55 9.32
N GLU A 189 -24.19 23.41 8.66
CA GLU A 189 -23.92 22.09 9.19
C GLU A 189 -22.86 21.37 8.33
N ASN A 190 -22.26 20.32 8.90
CA ASN A 190 -21.28 19.51 8.19
C ASN A 190 -21.93 18.85 6.96
N PHE A 191 -21.39 19.14 5.78
CA PHE A 191 -21.92 18.60 4.54
C PHE A 191 -21.18 17.32 4.15
N LYS A 192 -21.89 16.21 4.08
CA LYS A 192 -21.31 14.92 3.69
C LYS A 192 -21.02 14.90 2.19
N ILE A 193 -19.76 14.67 1.81
CA ILE A 193 -19.33 14.67 0.40
C ILE A 193 -18.97 13.30 -0.15
N LYS A 194 -18.63 12.34 0.71
CA LYS A 194 -18.36 10.95 0.32
C LYS A 194 -18.75 10.02 1.46
N THR A 195 -19.39 8.92 1.13
CA THR A 195 -19.94 7.95 2.09
C THR A 195 -19.33 6.58 1.93
N ASN A 196 -19.24 5.84 3.04
CA ASN A 196 -18.95 4.40 3.06
C ASN A 196 -17.78 4.00 2.16
N PHE A 197 -16.67 4.72 2.31
CA PHE A 197 -15.46 4.48 1.53
C PHE A 197 -14.30 4.22 2.47
N ILE A 198 -13.25 3.56 1.96
CA ILE A 198 -12.00 3.33 2.69
C ILE A 198 -11.11 4.57 2.50
N PRO A 199 -10.88 5.39 3.54
CA PRO A 199 -10.17 6.67 3.46
C PRO A 199 -8.77 6.56 2.89
N TYR A 200 -8.09 5.48 3.25
CA TYR A 200 -6.75 5.16 2.80
C TYR A 200 -6.58 5.35 1.28
N LYS A 201 -7.56 4.91 0.47
CA LYS A 201 -7.49 5.01 -1.01
C LYS A 201 -7.37 6.45 -1.54
N TYR A 202 -7.73 7.43 -0.71
CA TYR A 202 -7.77 8.85 -1.06
C TYR A 202 -6.93 9.69 -0.10
N ILE A 203 -6.11 9.07 0.78
CA ILE A 203 -5.52 9.78 1.93
C ILE A 203 -4.64 10.95 1.49
N GLU A 204 -3.81 10.77 0.47
CA GLU A 204 -2.97 11.85 -0.08
C GLU A 204 -3.80 13.00 -0.67
N ASN A 205 -4.89 12.67 -1.37
CA ASN A 205 -5.82 13.67 -1.91
C ASN A 205 -6.56 14.41 -0.78
N ILE A 206 -6.94 13.70 0.29
CA ILE A 206 -7.59 14.26 1.47
C ILE A 206 -6.62 15.17 2.23
N LYS A 207 -5.38 14.74 2.46
CA LYS A 207 -4.32 15.53 3.09
C LYS A 207 -4.05 16.82 2.31
N GLU A 208 -3.87 16.74 0.98
CA GLU A 208 -3.63 17.93 0.16
C GLU A 208 -4.79 18.94 0.25
N LEU A 209 -6.03 18.46 0.17
CA LEU A 209 -7.21 19.30 0.34
C LEU A 209 -7.30 19.86 1.76
N GLN A 210 -6.92 19.09 2.77
CA GLN A 210 -6.94 19.51 4.16
C GLN A 210 -5.86 20.56 4.47
N VAL A 211 -4.63 20.40 3.95
CA VAL A 211 -3.57 21.43 4.06
C VAL A 211 -4.04 22.75 3.47
N LYS A 212 -4.67 22.70 2.28
CA LYS A 212 -5.04 23.88 1.52
C LYS A 212 -6.30 24.59 2.03
N TYR A 213 -7.33 23.82 2.39
CA TYR A 213 -8.66 24.36 2.71
C TYR A 213 -9.05 24.15 4.17
N GLN A 214 -8.40 23.22 4.88
CA GLN A 214 -8.57 22.94 6.32
C GLN A 214 -10.04 22.75 6.72
N CYS A 215 -10.86 22.18 5.83
CA CYS A 215 -12.31 22.12 5.96
C CYS A 215 -12.85 20.70 5.87
N LEU A 216 -11.99 19.68 5.94
CA LEU A 216 -12.38 18.29 5.87
C LEU A 216 -12.41 17.67 7.27
N LYS A 217 -13.39 16.80 7.47
CA LYS A 217 -13.55 15.98 8.65
C LYS A 217 -13.88 14.56 8.23
N LEU A 218 -13.17 13.59 8.78
CA LEU A 218 -13.32 12.18 8.47
C LEU A 218 -13.89 11.46 9.70
N VAL A 219 -14.93 10.65 9.50
CA VAL A 219 -15.64 9.98 10.61
C VAL A 219 -15.88 8.52 10.24
N SER A 220 -15.30 7.59 11.01
CA SER A 220 -15.56 6.15 10.92
C SER A 220 -16.57 5.70 11.98
N LYS A 221 -16.91 4.41 11.98
CA LYS A 221 -17.77 3.79 13.01
C LYS A 221 -17.18 3.88 14.42
N LYS A 222 -15.85 3.93 14.53
CA LYS A 222 -15.10 4.00 15.79
C LYS A 222 -14.87 5.43 16.27
N GLY A 223 -15.11 6.44 15.42
CA GLY A 223 -15.04 7.85 15.82
C GLY A 223 -14.49 8.78 14.75
N GLU A 224 -14.13 9.98 15.15
CA GLU A 224 -13.47 10.95 14.27
C GLU A 224 -12.02 10.56 14.03
N VAL A 225 -11.62 10.57 12.76
CA VAL A 225 -10.27 10.25 12.32
C VAL A 225 -9.47 11.53 12.19
N GLN A 226 -8.31 11.60 12.84
CA GLN A 226 -7.41 12.72 12.66
C GLN A 226 -6.77 12.65 11.28
N ILE A 227 -6.85 13.76 10.54
CA ILE A 227 -6.14 13.90 9.26
C ILE A 227 -4.80 14.55 9.59
N SER A 228 -3.77 13.73 9.84
CA SER A 228 -2.41 14.20 10.10
C SER A 228 -1.87 14.95 8.86
N LEU A 229 -1.32 16.15 9.10
CA LEU A 229 -0.83 17.07 8.06
C LEU A 229 0.70 17.13 7.98
N GLU A 230 1.38 16.16 8.59
CA GLU A 230 2.84 16.01 8.54
C GLU A 230 3.35 15.82 7.11
#